data_AF-A0A2W6EB91-F1
#
_entry.id   AF-A0A2W6EB91-F1
#
_cell.length_a   1.000
_cell.length_b   1.000
_cell.length_c   1.000
_cell.angle_alpha   90.00
_cell.angle_beta   90.00
_cell.angle_gamma   90.00
#
_symmetry.space_group_name_H-M   'P 1'
#
loop_
_entity.id
_entity.type
_entity.pdbx_description
1 polymer ?
#
loop_
_entity_poly.entity_id
_entity_poly.type
_entity_poly.pdbx_seq_one_letter_code
_entity_poly.pdbx_strand_id
1 'polypeptide(L)'
;MSTSIEPGPAAGPARGLASAGAVRAFSILNGLTLLGVLLQAVWAGEFIDRRGRQDWVTVHEIGGFVVVVLALATAVAAVALRRASSAVMFGALGLLVLIVVQTGLGEAITKSDANELIAAHIPIAVLVFGLGVYLSGVGARLRRA
;
A
#
# COMPACT_ATOMS: atom_id res chain seq x y z
N MET A 1 -43.38 26.09 40.91
CA MET A 1 -43.17 25.90 39.46
C MET A 1 -41.68 25.73 39.25
N SER A 2 -41.19 24.49 39.22
CA SER A 2 -39.76 24.18 39.05
C SER A 2 -39.50 23.88 37.59
N THR A 3 -38.72 24.73 36.93
CA THR A 3 -38.27 24.52 35.55
C THR A 3 -37.02 23.65 35.56
N SER A 4 -37.20 22.37 35.23
CA SER A 4 -36.13 21.42 34.97
C SER A 4 -35.35 21.90 33.74
N ILE A 5 -34.10 22.32 33.91
CA ILE A 5 -33.18 22.56 32.80
C ILE A 5 -32.64 21.21 32.38
N GLU A 6 -33.12 20.68 31.26
CA GLU A 6 -32.49 19.50 30.66
C GLU A 6 -31.10 19.86 30.11
N PRO A 7 -30.05 19.07 30.43
CA PRO A 7 -28.73 19.28 29.86
C PRO A 7 -28.79 18.98 28.35
N GLY A 8 -28.48 19.99 27.54
CA GLY A 8 -28.42 19.86 26.09
C GLY A 8 -27.43 18.77 25.64
N PRO A 9 -27.66 18.15 24.47
CA PRO A 9 -26.86 17.03 23.99
C PRO A 9 -25.38 17.42 23.87
N ALA A 10 -24.52 16.69 24.58
CA ALA A 10 -23.08 16.87 24.51
C ALA A 10 -22.63 16.69 23.05
N ALA A 11 -22.06 17.75 22.47
CA ALA A 11 -21.46 17.71 21.15
C ALA A 11 -20.35 16.65 21.15
N GLY A 12 -20.62 15.50 20.51
CA GLY A 12 -19.62 14.45 20.33
C GLY A 12 -18.39 14.99 19.60
N PRO A 13 -17.20 14.45 19.85
CA PRO A 13 -15.97 14.96 19.24
C PRO A 13 -16.09 14.94 17.72
N ALA A 14 -15.97 16.12 17.11
CA ALA A 14 -15.97 16.28 15.67
C ALA A 14 -14.88 15.37 15.08
N ARG A 15 -15.29 14.29 14.39
CA ARG A 15 -14.36 13.50 13.58
C ARG A 15 -13.68 14.47 12.63
N GLY A 16 -12.36 14.58 12.72
CA GLY A 16 -11.59 15.48 11.86
C GLY A 16 -11.80 15.06 10.41
N LEU A 17 -12.54 15.87 9.65
CA LEU A 17 -12.75 15.65 8.22
C LEU A 17 -11.37 15.67 7.54
N ALA A 18 -11.08 14.64 6.75
CA ALA A 18 -9.87 14.61 5.95
C ALA A 18 -9.90 15.72 4.90
N SER A 19 -8.77 16.37 4.64
CA SER A 19 -8.72 17.33 3.54
C SER A 19 -8.84 16.61 2.19
N ALA A 20 -9.64 17.15 1.28
CA ALA A 20 -9.82 16.58 -0.06
C ALA A 20 -8.47 16.40 -0.80
N GLY A 21 -7.54 17.33 -0.58
CA GLY A 21 -6.17 17.25 -1.10
C GLY A 21 -5.39 16.03 -0.57
N ALA A 22 -5.45 15.75 0.74
CA ALA A 22 -4.78 14.59 1.32
C ALA A 22 -5.37 13.27 0.80
N VAL A 23 -6.71 13.18 0.70
CA VAL A 23 -7.37 11.98 0.16
C VAL A 23 -7.00 11.77 -1.31
N ARG A 24 -6.94 12.84 -2.11
CA ARG A 24 -6.54 12.77 -3.53
C ARG A 24 -5.07 12.33 -3.67
N ALA A 25 -4.16 12.92 -2.92
CA ALA A 25 -2.74 12.56 -2.95
C ALA A 25 -2.53 11.09 -2.58
N PHE A 26 -3.12 10.64 -1.47
CA PHE A 26 -3.10 9.23 -1.07
C PHE A 26 -3.64 8.30 -2.17
N SER A 27 -4.79 8.66 -2.77
CA SER A 27 -5.42 7.83 -3.80
C SER A 27 -4.56 7.68 -5.06
N ILE A 28 -3.89 8.75 -5.49
CA ILE A 28 -2.98 8.72 -6.65
C ILE A 28 -1.76 7.86 -6.33
N LEU A 29 -1.12 8.08 -5.18
CA LEU A 29 0.08 7.35 -4.77
C LEU A 29 -0.19 5.85 -4.58
N ASN A 30 -1.31 5.49 -3.95
CA ASN A 30 -1.72 4.09 -3.82
C ASN A 30 -2.01 3.46 -5.20
N GLY A 31 -2.65 4.20 -6.11
CA GLY A 31 -2.89 3.75 -7.48
C GLY A 31 -1.60 3.51 -8.27
N LEU A 32 -0.62 4.40 -8.16
CA LEU A 32 0.71 4.24 -8.77
C LEU A 32 1.48 3.06 -8.15
N THR A 33 1.38 2.88 -6.84
CA THR A 33 1.98 1.72 -6.15
C THR A 33 1.37 0.41 -6.67
N LEU A 34 0.05 0.33 -6.78
CA LEU A 34 -0.65 -0.83 -7.35
C LEU A 34 -0.26 -1.09 -8.80
N LEU A 35 -0.18 -0.05 -9.62
CA LEU A 35 0.26 -0.18 -11.01
C LEU A 35 1.68 -0.74 -11.07
N GLY A 36 2.58 -0.25 -10.22
CA GLY A 36 3.94 -0.79 -10.11
C GLY A 36 3.96 -2.26 -9.71
N VAL A 37 3.16 -2.66 -8.70
CA VAL A 37 3.02 -4.07 -8.29
C VAL A 37 2.48 -4.94 -9.43
N LEU A 38 1.53 -4.44 -10.22
CA LEU A 38 1.02 -5.17 -11.39
C LEU A 38 2.11 -5.35 -12.46
N LEU A 39 2.88 -4.29 -12.75
CA LEU A 39 3.99 -4.36 -13.70
C LEU A 39 5.08 -5.34 -13.22
N GLN A 40 5.34 -5.42 -11.92
CA GLN A 40 6.25 -6.41 -11.34
C GLN A 40 5.83 -7.84 -11.69
N ALA A 41 4.52 -8.16 -11.61
CA ALA A 41 4.00 -9.47 -11.99
C ALA A 41 4.15 -9.75 -13.50
N VAL A 42 3.94 -8.74 -14.36
CA VAL A 42 4.14 -8.86 -15.80
C VAL A 42 5.61 -9.15 -16.12
N TRP A 43 6.53 -8.36 -15.57
CA TRP A 43 7.97 -8.57 -15.77
C TRP A 43 8.44 -9.91 -15.21
N ALA A 44 7.87 -10.37 -14.10
CA ALA A 44 8.16 -11.70 -13.56
C ALA A 44 7.81 -12.84 -14.53
N GLY A 45 6.70 -12.71 -15.26
CA GLY A 45 6.33 -13.65 -16.32
C GLY A 45 7.41 -13.80 -17.40
N GLU A 46 8.10 -12.69 -17.71
CA GLU A 46 9.18 -12.65 -18.68
C GLU A 46 10.47 -13.31 -18.20
N PHE A 47 10.58 -13.88 -16.99
CA PHE A 47 11.79 -14.64 -16.60
C PHE A 47 11.50 -15.92 -15.80
N ILE A 48 10.30 -16.49 -15.92
CA ILE A 48 9.94 -17.77 -15.29
C ILE A 48 10.96 -18.89 -15.64
N ASP A 49 11.44 -18.97 -16.87
CA ASP A 49 12.39 -20.00 -17.31
C ASP A 49 13.89 -19.62 -17.20
N ARG A 50 14.20 -18.43 -16.68
CA ARG A 50 15.52 -17.82 -16.33
C ARG A 50 16.72 -17.92 -17.31
N ARG A 51 16.72 -18.79 -18.32
CA ARG A 51 17.84 -18.99 -19.25
C ARG A 51 17.97 -17.79 -20.20
N GLY A 52 19.04 -17.02 -20.04
CA GLY A 52 19.37 -15.89 -20.92
C GLY A 52 18.47 -14.66 -20.75
N ARG A 53 17.70 -14.54 -19.65
CA ARG A 53 16.72 -13.44 -19.45
C ARG A 53 17.08 -12.53 -18.27
N GLN A 54 18.38 -12.33 -18.03
CA GLN A 54 18.91 -11.50 -16.94
C GLN A 54 18.48 -10.03 -17.03
N ASP A 55 18.25 -9.53 -18.24
CA ASP A 55 17.76 -8.16 -18.44
C ASP A 55 16.38 -7.97 -17.82
N TRP A 56 15.48 -8.95 -17.94
CA TRP A 56 14.15 -8.90 -17.34
C TRP A 56 14.18 -9.02 -15.82
N VAL A 57 15.11 -9.79 -15.27
CA VAL A 57 15.37 -9.84 -13.81
C VAL A 57 15.82 -8.46 -13.33
N THR A 58 16.73 -7.81 -14.07
CA THR A 58 17.22 -6.46 -13.75
C THR A 58 16.10 -5.42 -13.79
N VAL A 59 15.25 -5.45 -14.83
CA VAL A 59 14.07 -4.57 -14.94
C VAL A 59 13.13 -4.77 -13.76
N HIS A 60 12.89 -6.02 -13.37
CA HIS A 60 12.06 -6.34 -12.22
C HIS A 60 12.66 -5.83 -10.91
N GLU A 61 13.96 -6.03 -10.68
CA GLU A 61 14.67 -5.53 -9.49
C GLU A 61 14.61 -4.00 -9.37
N ILE A 62 14.96 -3.27 -10.45
CA ILE A 62 14.87 -1.81 -10.49
C ILE A 62 13.44 -1.35 -10.24
N GLY A 63 12.47 -1.99 -10.88
CA GLY A 63 11.06 -1.70 -10.67
C GLY A 63 10.63 -1.92 -9.22
N GLY A 64 11.16 -2.94 -8.55
CA GLY A 64 10.92 -3.20 -7.13
C GLY A 64 11.34 -2.03 -6.25
N PHE A 65 12.52 -1.45 -6.48
CA PHE A 65 12.97 -0.25 -5.77
C PHE A 65 12.05 0.95 -6.00
N VAL A 66 11.57 1.16 -7.24
CA VAL A 66 10.60 2.23 -7.54
C VAL A 66 9.30 2.02 -6.77
N VAL A 67 8.81 0.78 -6.68
CA VAL A 67 7.60 0.43 -5.93
C VAL A 67 7.78 0.67 -4.43
N VAL A 68 8.95 0.39 -3.86
CA VAL A 68 9.28 0.73 -2.46
C VAL A 68 9.16 2.24 -2.21
N VAL A 69 9.73 3.06 -3.10
CA VAL A 69 9.66 4.53 -2.97
C VAL A 69 8.21 5.03 -3.06
N LEU A 70 7.42 4.49 -3.98
CA LEU A 70 5.99 4.82 -4.10
C LEU A 70 5.19 4.39 -2.87
N ALA A 71 5.48 3.21 -2.30
CA ALA A 71 4.86 2.72 -1.09
C ALA A 71 5.21 3.60 0.12
N LEU A 72 6.45 4.07 0.21
CA LEU A 72 6.89 5.01 1.24
C LEU A 72 6.14 6.34 1.12
N ALA A 73 6.06 6.91 -0.09
CA ALA A 73 5.29 8.12 -0.34
C ALA A 73 3.80 7.93 0.01
N THR A 74 3.23 6.77 -0.31
CA THR A 74 1.85 6.39 0.04
C THR A 74 1.65 6.36 1.55
N ALA A 75 2.57 5.75 2.30
CA ALA A 75 2.55 5.71 3.76
C ALA A 75 2.64 7.11 4.38
N VAL A 76 3.54 7.96 3.88
CA VAL A 76 3.67 9.36 4.31
C VAL A 76 2.37 10.14 4.08
N ALA A 77 1.76 10.00 2.89
CA ALA A 77 0.47 10.62 2.61
C ALA A 77 -0.65 10.11 3.53
N ALA A 78 -0.64 8.82 3.88
CA ALA A 78 -1.62 8.21 4.78
C ALA A 78 -1.53 8.75 6.23
N VAL A 79 -0.36 9.22 6.69
CA VAL A 79 -0.20 9.85 8.02
C VAL A 79 -1.06 11.12 8.15
N ALA A 80 -1.26 11.86 7.05
CA ALA A 80 -2.14 13.02 7.02
C ALA A 80 -3.62 12.64 7.20
N LEU A 81 -3.99 11.39 6.90
CA LEU A 81 -5.35 10.86 7.02
C LEU A 81 -5.63 10.16 8.35
N ARG A 82 -4.64 10.05 9.25
CA ARG A 82 -4.75 9.26 10.50
C ARG A 82 -5.91 9.65 11.41
N ARG A 83 -6.30 10.93 11.43
CA ARG A 83 -7.42 11.43 12.25
C ARG A 83 -8.79 11.08 11.65
N ALA A 84 -8.85 10.87 10.34
CA ALA A 84 -10.06 10.47 9.63
C ALA A 84 -10.19 8.94 9.55
N SER A 85 -9.06 8.22 9.41
CA SER A 85 -9.04 6.77 9.40
C SER A 85 -7.65 6.23 9.80
N SER A 86 -7.55 5.67 11.01
CA SER A 86 -6.37 4.92 11.44
C SER A 86 -6.13 3.68 10.58
N ALA A 87 -7.19 3.06 10.06
CA ALA A 87 -7.10 1.91 9.17
C ALA A 87 -6.34 2.23 7.87
N VAL A 88 -6.51 3.43 7.29
CA VAL A 88 -5.72 3.85 6.11
C VAL A 88 -4.24 3.99 6.46
N MET A 89 -3.92 4.59 7.59
CA MET A 89 -2.53 4.75 8.05
C MET A 89 -1.87 3.39 8.29
N PHE A 90 -2.49 2.52 9.09
CA PHE A 90 -1.92 1.21 9.40
C PHE A 90 -1.87 0.30 8.17
N GLY A 91 -2.88 0.36 7.30
CA GLY A 91 -2.86 -0.40 6.05
C GLY A 91 -1.77 0.06 5.10
N ALA A 92 -1.53 1.37 4.96
CA ALA A 92 -0.44 1.90 4.12
C ALA A 92 0.95 1.58 4.69
N LEU A 93 1.11 1.62 6.01
CA LEU A 93 2.34 1.15 6.68
C LEU A 93 2.55 -0.35 6.49
N GLY A 94 1.50 -1.15 6.64
CA GLY A 94 1.54 -2.59 6.35
C GLY A 94 1.92 -2.88 4.90
N LEU A 95 1.37 -2.12 3.95
CA LEU A 95 1.72 -2.21 2.53
C LEU A 95 3.21 -1.93 2.29
N LEU A 96 3.75 -0.86 2.88
CA LEU A 96 5.18 -0.54 2.80
C LEU A 96 6.03 -1.69 3.36
N VAL A 97 5.70 -2.19 4.55
CA VAL A 97 6.45 -3.29 5.19
C VAL A 97 6.44 -4.54 4.30
N LEU A 98 5.29 -4.93 3.78
CA LEU A 98 5.17 -6.10 2.91
C LEU A 98 5.98 -5.92 1.62
N ILE A 99 5.97 -4.73 1.02
CA ILE A 99 6.77 -4.44 -0.19
C ILE A 99 8.27 -4.50 0.12
N VAL A 100 8.74 -3.97 1.25
CA VAL A 100 10.15 -4.06 1.65
C VAL A 100 10.57 -5.53 1.87
N VAL A 101 9.72 -6.31 2.56
CA VAL A 101 9.93 -7.76 2.71
C VAL A 101 10.01 -8.44 1.35
N GLN A 102 9.13 -8.06 0.42
CA GLN A 102 9.12 -8.61 -0.93
C GLN A 102 10.40 -8.31 -1.71
N THR A 103 10.92 -7.08 -1.60
CA THR A 103 12.21 -6.69 -2.19
C THR A 103 13.34 -7.53 -1.60
N GLY A 104 13.41 -7.68 -0.27
CA GLY A 104 14.42 -8.52 0.37
C GLY A 104 14.33 -10.00 -0.03
N LEU A 105 13.13 -10.55 -0.16
CA LEU A 105 12.92 -11.91 -0.67
C LEU A 105 13.39 -12.02 -2.13
N GLY A 106 13.05 -11.04 -2.97
CA GLY A 106 13.49 -10.99 -4.36
C GLY A 106 15.01 -10.98 -4.48
N GLU A 107 15.69 -10.15 -3.69
CA GLU A 107 17.16 -10.13 -3.63
C GLU A 107 17.76 -11.45 -3.13
N ALA A 108 17.18 -12.07 -2.11
CA ALA A 108 17.66 -13.36 -1.63
C ALA A 108 17.52 -14.46 -2.69
N ILE A 109 16.43 -14.46 -3.46
CA ILE A 109 16.20 -15.39 -4.56
C ILE A 109 17.26 -15.19 -5.67
N THR A 110 17.60 -13.94 -6.01
CA THR A 110 18.50 -13.66 -7.15
C THR A 110 19.99 -13.68 -6.78
N LYS A 111 20.35 -13.22 -5.59
CA LYS A 111 21.76 -13.03 -5.15
C LYS A 111 22.27 -14.19 -4.30
N SER A 112 21.39 -14.92 -3.61
CA SER A 112 21.76 -16.03 -2.72
C SER A 112 21.27 -17.40 -3.21
N ASP A 113 20.71 -17.48 -4.43
CA ASP A 113 20.15 -18.68 -5.07
C ASP A 113 19.10 -19.43 -4.21
N ALA A 114 18.42 -18.71 -3.32
CA ALA A 114 17.41 -19.23 -2.40
C ALA A 114 16.05 -19.43 -3.11
N ASN A 115 16.02 -20.29 -4.13
CA ASN A 115 14.88 -20.49 -5.02
C ASN A 115 13.63 -21.04 -4.29
N GLU A 116 13.80 -21.71 -3.15
CA GLU A 116 12.70 -22.15 -2.29
C GLU A 116 11.85 -20.98 -1.77
N LEU A 117 12.41 -19.77 -1.65
CA LEU A 117 11.69 -18.58 -1.20
C LEU A 117 10.65 -18.09 -2.21
N ILE A 118 10.68 -18.55 -3.47
CA ILE A 118 9.67 -18.22 -4.48
C ILE A 118 8.27 -18.62 -3.99
N ALA A 119 8.15 -19.75 -3.27
CA ALA A 119 6.90 -20.24 -2.72
C ALA A 119 6.27 -19.28 -1.70
N ALA A 120 7.07 -18.45 -1.03
CA ALA A 120 6.60 -17.39 -0.16
C ALA A 120 6.45 -16.06 -0.91
N HIS A 121 7.40 -15.75 -1.80
CA HIS A 121 7.44 -14.51 -2.56
C HIS A 121 6.14 -14.32 -3.36
N ILE A 122 5.67 -15.31 -4.12
CA ILE A 122 4.48 -15.15 -4.96
C ILE A 122 3.21 -14.87 -4.13
N PRO A 123 2.85 -15.68 -3.10
CA PRO A 123 1.69 -15.38 -2.27
C PRO A 123 1.76 -14.02 -1.57
N ILE A 124 2.93 -13.61 -1.09
CA ILE A 124 3.10 -12.29 -0.44
C ILE A 124 2.87 -11.16 -1.46
N ALA A 125 3.34 -11.28 -2.70
CA ALA A 125 3.01 -10.31 -3.76
C ALA A 125 1.51 -10.19 -4.01
N VAL A 126 0.78 -11.31 -4.00
CA VAL A 126 -0.69 -11.31 -4.13
C VAL A 126 -1.35 -10.61 -2.94
N LEU A 127 -0.85 -10.83 -1.72
CA LEU A 127 -1.33 -10.12 -0.52
C LEU A 127 -1.06 -8.62 -0.60
N VAL A 128 0.12 -8.20 -1.06
CA VAL A 128 0.46 -6.78 -1.33
C VAL A 128 -0.56 -6.16 -2.29
N PHE A 129 -0.83 -6.83 -3.40
CA PHE A 129 -1.81 -6.36 -4.38
C PHE A 129 -3.21 -6.24 -3.78
N GLY A 130 -3.68 -7.28 -3.08
CA GLY A 130 -4.97 -7.29 -2.40
C GLY A 130 -5.13 -6.18 -1.37
N LEU A 131 -4.10 -5.92 -0.55
CA LEU A 131 -4.09 -4.84 0.41
C LEU A 131 -4.14 -3.46 -0.27
N GLY A 132 -3.40 -3.26 -1.35
CA GLY A 132 -3.46 -2.01 -2.13
C GLY A 132 -4.87 -1.78 -2.72
N VAL A 133 -5.53 -2.83 -3.22
CA VAL A 133 -6.91 -2.74 -3.72
C VAL A 133 -7.88 -2.40 -2.59
N TYR A 134 -7.75 -3.04 -1.42
CA TYR A 134 -8.52 -2.70 -0.23
C TYR A 134 -8.36 -1.22 0.15
N LEU A 135 -7.12 -0.71 0.17
CA LEU A 135 -6.81 0.69 0.46
C LEU A 135 -7.43 1.67 -0.55
N SER A 136 -7.47 1.30 -1.84
CA SER A 136 -8.21 2.07 -2.85
C SER A 136 -9.70 2.18 -2.53
N GLY A 137 -10.31 1.09 -2.05
CA GLY A 137 -11.71 1.06 -1.61
C GLY A 137 -11.96 1.94 -0.39
N VAL A 138 -11.06 1.91 0.61
CA VAL A 138 -11.15 2.79 1.79
C VAL A 138 -10.98 4.25 1.40
N GLY A 139 -9.99 4.57 0.55
CA GLY A 139 -9.77 5.93 0.04
C GLY A 139 -10.96 6.46 -0.74
N ALA A 140 -11.63 5.62 -1.55
CA ALA A 140 -12.85 6.00 -2.25
C ALA A 140 -14.02 6.31 -1.30
N ARG A 141 -14.13 5.60 -0.17
CA ARG A 141 -15.13 5.92 0.86
C ARG A 141 -14.85 7.27 1.53
N LEU A 142 -13.57 7.57 1.82
CA LEU A 142 -13.18 8.86 2.40
C LEU A 142 -13.43 10.05 1.48
N ARG A 143 -13.43 9.86 0.14
CA ARG A 143 -13.79 10.94 -0.81
C ARG A 143 -15.28 11.26 -0.84
N ARG A 144 -16.14 10.35 -0.37
CA ARG A 144 -17.61 10.48 -0.43
C ARG A 144 -18.23 10.90 0.91
N ALA A 145 -17.44 10.91 1.98
CA ALA A 145 -17.85 11.31 3.32
C ALA A 145 -17.62 12.80 3.53
#